data_AF-A0A838ITW8-F1
#
_entry.id   AF-A0A838ITW8-F1
#
_cell.length_a   1.000
_cell.length_b   1.000
_cell.length_c   1.000
_cell.angle_alpha   90.00
_cell.angle_beta   90.00
_cell.angle_gamma   90.00
#
_symmetry.space_group_name_H-M   'P 1'
#
loop_
_entity.id
_entity.type
_entity.pdbx_description
1 polymer ?
#
loop_
_entity_poly.entity_id
_entity_poly.type
_entity_poly.pdbx_seq_one_letter_code
_entity_poly.pdbx_strand_id
1 'polypeptide(L)'
;MGPRPVRARGPRIPESAFQAQFLTYASMNGWRSFHARPAQNRRGEWGTAVAGDGKGFPDTVLLRDERIVVAELKAEGGTLRPDQRAWIAAWRLTPAEVYVWTPEDWSVIFKVLSRVTRRG
;
A
#
# COMPACT_ATOMS: atom_id res chain seq x y z
N MET A 1 24.29 30.19 -21.61
CA MET A 1 23.26 29.43 -20.86
C MET A 1 23.40 27.98 -21.26
N GLY A 2 24.13 27.17 -20.49
CA GLY A 2 24.25 25.73 -20.76
C GLY A 2 22.96 25.00 -20.38
N PRO A 3 22.63 23.87 -21.03
CA PRO A 3 21.49 23.06 -20.62
C PRO A 3 21.66 22.63 -19.16
N ARG A 4 20.62 22.85 -18.34
CA ARG A 4 20.55 22.30 -16.97
C ARG A 4 20.68 20.78 -17.07
N PRO A 5 21.51 20.13 -16.25
CA PRO A 5 21.59 18.67 -16.25
C PRO A 5 20.23 18.11 -15.83
N VAL A 6 19.61 17.32 -16.71
CA VAL A 6 18.47 16.49 -16.35
C VAL A 6 19.01 15.46 -15.37
N ARG A 7 18.66 15.59 -14.08
CA ARG A 7 18.96 14.53 -13.10
C ARG A 7 18.29 13.26 -13.61
N ALA A 8 19.10 12.26 -13.97
CA ALA A 8 18.59 10.93 -14.22
C ALA A 8 17.79 10.50 -12.99
N ARG A 9 16.50 10.19 -13.17
CA ARG A 9 15.71 9.57 -12.08
C ARG A 9 16.41 8.25 -11.74
N GLY A 10 16.63 8.02 -10.44
CA GLY A 10 17.18 6.76 -9.97
C GLY A 10 16.33 5.57 -10.41
N PRO A 11 16.83 4.34 -10.27
CA PRO A 11 16.08 3.15 -10.68
C PRO A 11 14.72 3.09 -9.97
N ARG A 12 13.67 2.82 -10.74
CA ARG A 12 12.30 2.67 -10.20
C ARG A 12 12.24 1.44 -9.30
N ILE A 13 11.69 1.63 -8.10
CA ILE A 13 11.45 0.52 -7.16
C ILE A 13 10.23 -0.27 -7.67
N PRO A 14 10.36 -1.60 -7.90
CA PRO A 14 9.22 -2.44 -8.24
C PRO A 14 8.15 -2.44 -7.13
N GLU A 15 6.87 -2.56 -7.50
CA GLU A 15 5.75 -2.59 -6.54
C GLU A 15 5.95 -3.64 -5.45
N SER A 16 6.41 -4.84 -5.83
CA SER A 16 6.69 -5.94 -4.90
C SER A 16 7.82 -5.62 -3.89
N ALA A 17 8.85 -4.89 -4.31
CA ALA A 17 9.94 -4.47 -3.43
C ALA A 17 9.47 -3.38 -2.46
N PHE A 18 8.71 -2.41 -2.95
CA PHE A 18 8.09 -1.38 -2.12
C PHE A 18 7.15 -1.99 -1.08
N GLN A 19 6.30 -2.91 -1.50
CA GLN A 19 5.40 -3.66 -0.62
C GLN A 19 6.14 -4.43 0.48
N ALA A 20 7.23 -5.14 0.13
CA ALA A 20 8.02 -5.86 1.12
C ALA A 20 8.64 -4.94 2.18
N GLN A 21 9.16 -3.78 1.76
CA GLN A 21 9.69 -2.75 2.65
C GLN A 21 8.59 -2.16 3.53
N PHE A 22 7.42 -1.87 2.95
CA PHE A 22 6.25 -1.34 3.65
C PHE A 22 5.77 -2.27 4.77
N LEU A 23 5.56 -3.55 4.48
CA LEU A 23 5.10 -4.54 5.45
C LEU A 23 6.12 -4.74 6.57
N THR A 24 7.42 -4.74 6.24
CA THR A 24 8.50 -4.79 7.24
C THR A 24 8.42 -3.58 8.18
N TYR A 25 8.33 -2.37 7.64
CA TYR A 25 8.26 -1.14 8.44
C TYR A 25 7.00 -1.09 9.32
N ALA A 26 5.84 -1.48 8.78
CA ALA A 26 4.59 -1.56 9.52
C ALA A 26 4.71 -2.53 10.71
N SER A 27 5.27 -3.72 10.48
CA SER A 27 5.52 -4.72 11.52
C SER A 27 6.44 -4.18 12.63
N MET A 28 7.56 -3.54 12.26
CA MET A 28 8.49 -2.92 13.22
C MET A 28 7.83 -1.86 14.10
N ASN A 29 6.76 -1.21 13.62
CA ASN A 29 6.01 -0.20 14.36
C ASN A 29 4.75 -0.75 15.06
N GLY A 30 4.63 -2.08 15.16
CA GLY A 30 3.57 -2.74 15.92
C GLY A 30 2.23 -2.81 15.21
N TRP A 31 2.19 -2.64 13.89
CA TRP A 31 0.95 -2.85 13.12
C TRP A 31 0.75 -4.33 12.81
N ARG A 32 -0.46 -4.83 13.04
CA ARG A 32 -0.90 -6.11 12.47
C ARG A 32 -1.33 -5.86 11.03
N SER A 33 -0.75 -6.59 10.08
CA SER A 33 -1.06 -6.44 8.66
C SER A 33 -1.75 -7.67 8.08
N PHE A 34 -2.72 -7.44 7.21
CA PHE A 34 -3.16 -8.39 6.21
C PHE A 34 -2.74 -7.86 4.84
N HIS A 35 -2.17 -8.74 4.02
CA HIS A 35 -1.85 -8.41 2.64
C HIS A 35 -2.17 -9.58 1.70
N ALA A 36 -3.06 -9.34 0.74
CA ALA A 36 -3.47 -10.36 -0.23
C ALA A 36 -2.46 -10.45 -1.37
N ARG A 37 -1.83 -11.61 -1.55
CA ARG A 37 -0.91 -11.86 -2.66
C ARG A 37 -1.61 -12.64 -3.77
N PRO A 38 -1.38 -12.33 -5.05
CA PRO A 38 -1.77 -13.20 -6.14
C PRO A 38 -1.20 -14.60 -5.95
N ALA A 39 -2.02 -15.62 -6.20
CA ALA A 39 -1.62 -17.01 -6.13
C ALA A 39 -2.08 -17.73 -7.40
N GLN A 40 -1.43 -18.83 -7.70
CA GLN A 40 -1.84 -19.69 -8.80
C GLN A 40 -2.87 -20.70 -8.30
N ASN A 41 -4.01 -20.82 -8.98
CA ASN A 41 -5.03 -21.82 -8.64
C ASN A 41 -4.63 -23.23 -9.12
N ARG A 42 -5.41 -24.26 -8.78
CA ARG A 42 -5.13 -25.66 -9.16
C ARG A 42 -5.07 -25.88 -10.69
N ARG A 43 -5.63 -24.97 -11.49
CA ARG A 43 -5.63 -25.01 -12.96
C ARG A 43 -4.46 -24.26 -13.58
N GLY A 44 -3.60 -23.64 -12.77
CA GLY A 44 -2.46 -22.86 -13.26
C GLY A 44 -2.78 -21.39 -13.53
N GLU A 45 -3.98 -20.92 -13.22
CA GLU A 45 -4.39 -19.53 -13.49
C GLU A 45 -3.99 -18.63 -12.32
N TRP A 46 -3.41 -17.47 -12.63
CA TRP A 46 -3.02 -16.47 -11.64
C TRP A 46 -4.18 -15.56 -11.28
N GLY A 47 -4.42 -15.39 -9.98
CA GLY A 47 -5.39 -14.44 -9.46
C GLY A 47 -5.37 -14.35 -7.95
N THR A 48 -6.12 -13.41 -7.40
CA THR A 48 -6.40 -13.38 -5.97
C THR A 48 -7.65 -14.21 -5.72
N ALA A 49 -7.55 -15.25 -4.89
CA ALA A 49 -8.70 -16.10 -4.55
C ALA A 49 -9.65 -15.31 -3.64
N VAL A 50 -10.75 -14.81 -4.22
CA VAL A 50 -11.75 -13.98 -3.54
C VAL A 50 -13.16 -14.51 -3.81
N ALA A 51 -14.08 -14.23 -2.89
CA ALA A 51 -15.51 -14.50 -3.03
C ALA A 51 -16.30 -13.19 -2.85
N GLY A 52 -17.57 -13.17 -3.28
CA GLY A 52 -18.41 -11.97 -3.25
C GLY A 52 -17.81 -10.81 -4.06
N ASP A 53 -17.84 -9.60 -3.51
CA ASP A 53 -17.36 -8.37 -4.16
C ASP A 53 -15.83 -8.19 -4.08
N GLY A 54 -15.06 -9.20 -3.66
CA GLY A 54 -13.63 -9.08 -3.34
C GLY A 54 -12.71 -8.69 -4.49
N LYS A 55 -13.21 -8.55 -5.73
CA LYS A 55 -12.43 -8.04 -6.86
C LYS A 55 -12.03 -6.58 -6.61
N GLY A 56 -10.73 -6.31 -6.65
CA GLY A 56 -10.19 -4.96 -6.43
C GLY A 56 -10.20 -4.52 -4.96
N PHE A 57 -10.47 -5.44 -4.02
CA PHE A 57 -10.30 -5.15 -2.60
C PHE A 57 -8.86 -4.67 -2.35
N PRO A 58 -8.63 -3.65 -1.50
CA PRO A 58 -7.31 -3.07 -1.30
C PRO A 58 -6.31 -4.12 -0.83
N ASP A 59 -5.10 -4.05 -1.36
CA ASP A 59 -4.12 -5.10 -1.13
C ASP A 59 -3.68 -5.17 0.34
N THR A 60 -3.71 -4.05 1.08
CA THR A 60 -3.19 -4.00 2.46
C THR A 60 -4.17 -3.36 3.45
N VAL A 61 -4.41 -4.08 4.55
CA VAL A 61 -5.15 -3.59 5.73
C VAL A 61 -4.25 -3.71 6.95
N LEU A 62 -4.18 -2.66 7.75
CA LEU A 62 -3.34 -2.52 8.92
C LEU A 62 -4.18 -2.15 10.13
N LEU A 63 -3.95 -2.82 11.25
CA LEU A 63 -4.62 -2.57 12.52
C LEU A 63 -3.59 -2.28 13.61
N ARG A 64 -3.81 -1.21 14.37
CA ARG A 64 -3.05 -0.89 15.59
C ARG A 64 -3.91 -0.03 16.50
N ASP A 65 -4.18 -0.52 17.71
CA ASP A 65 -5.09 0.12 18.66
C ASP A 65 -6.46 0.40 18.01
N GLU A 66 -6.97 1.63 18.07
CA GLU A 66 -8.22 2.06 17.43
C GLU A 66 -8.05 2.45 15.96
N ARG A 67 -6.83 2.36 15.41
CA ARG A 67 -6.53 2.80 14.04
C ARG A 67 -6.65 1.66 13.05
N ILE A 68 -7.38 1.92 11.99
CA ILE A 68 -7.49 1.09 10.80
C ILE A 68 -6.87 1.88 9.65
N VAL A 69 -5.81 1.35 9.05
CA VAL A 69 -5.22 1.92 7.83
C VAL A 69 -5.46 0.95 6.69
N VAL A 70 -6.07 1.44 5.61
CA VAL A 70 -6.23 0.71 4.36
C VAL A 70 -5.34 1.38 3.32
N ALA A 71 -4.41 0.62 2.76
CA ALA A 71 -3.40 1.13 1.85
C ALA A 71 -3.39 0.32 0.55
N GLU A 72 -3.59 1.01 -0.55
CA GLU A 72 -3.33 0.50 -1.90
C GLU A 72 -1.91 0.94 -2.32
N LEU A 73 -1.02 -0.03 -2.55
CA LEU A 73 0.39 0.23 -2.84
C LEU A 73 0.63 0.15 -4.35
N LYS A 74 1.21 1.19 -4.93
CA LYS A 74 1.52 1.27 -6.37
C LYS A 74 3.01 1.49 -6.58
N ALA A 75 3.54 0.99 -7.70
CA ALA A 75 4.81 1.49 -8.22
C ALA A 75 4.71 2.98 -8.64
N GLU A 76 5.85 3.64 -8.84
CA GLU A 76 5.89 5.00 -9.42
C GLU A 76 5.17 5.02 -10.78
N GLY A 77 4.16 5.90 -10.92
CA GLY A 77 3.32 5.99 -12.12
C GLY A 77 2.23 4.91 -12.24
N GLY A 78 2.08 4.03 -11.25
CA GLY A 78 1.01 3.05 -11.19
C GLY A 78 -0.38 3.70 -11.07
N THR A 79 -1.36 3.15 -11.78
CA THR A 79 -2.74 3.66 -11.77
C THR A 79 -3.67 2.69 -11.06
N LEU A 80 -4.73 3.24 -10.45
CA LEU A 80 -5.81 2.44 -9.88
C LEU A 80 -6.66 1.84 -11.00
N ARG A 81 -7.10 0.60 -10.82
CA ARG A 81 -8.17 0.02 -11.63
C ARG A 81 -9.55 0.52 -11.17
N PRO A 82 -10.60 0.46 -12.01
CA PRO A 82 -11.94 0.94 -11.63
C PRO A 82 -12.54 0.26 -10.39
N ASP A 83 -12.32 -1.05 -10.25
CA ASP A 83 -12.72 -1.88 -9.09
C ASP A 83 -12.02 -1.43 -7.80
N GLN A 84 -10.72 -1.15 -7.87
CA GLN A 84 -9.95 -0.61 -6.73
C GLN A 84 -10.45 0.77 -6.30
N ARG A 85 -10.77 1.65 -7.27
CA ARG A 85 -11.36 2.96 -6.96
C ARG A 85 -12.70 2.85 -6.22
N ALA A 86 -13.56 1.91 -6.64
CA ALA A 86 -14.85 1.69 -5.99
C ALA A 86 -14.68 1.24 -4.53
N TRP A 87 -13.77 0.31 -4.27
CA TRP A 87 -13.45 -0.12 -2.91
C TRP A 87 -12.84 0.99 -2.06
N ILE A 88 -11.89 1.76 -2.60
CA ILE A 88 -11.30 2.92 -1.90
C ILE A 88 -12.39 3.95 -1.56
N ALA A 89 -13.34 4.21 -2.47
CA ALA A 89 -14.45 5.10 -2.20
C ALA A 89 -15.34 4.57 -1.05
N ALA A 90 -15.62 3.26 -1.02
CA ALA A 90 -16.39 2.65 0.08
C ALA A 90 -15.64 2.74 1.42
N TRP A 91 -14.34 2.43 1.46
CA TRP A 91 -13.53 2.53 2.68
C TRP A 91 -13.47 3.95 3.24
N ARG A 92 -13.47 4.98 2.38
CA ARG A 92 -13.48 6.39 2.80
C ARG A 92 -14.77 6.84 3.50
N LEU A 93 -15.84 6.05 3.41
CA LEU A 93 -17.09 6.30 4.16
C LEU A 93 -17.04 5.70 5.58
N THR A 94 -15.99 4.96 5.91
CA THR A 94 -15.75 4.39 7.22
C THR A 94 -14.78 5.25 8.02
N PRO A 95 -14.59 4.99 9.33
CA PRO A 95 -13.55 5.64 10.13
C PRO A 95 -12.10 5.28 9.73
N ALA A 96 -11.89 4.37 8.78
CA ALA A 96 -10.55 3.96 8.37
C ALA A 96 -9.78 5.10 7.68
N GLU A 97 -8.47 5.15 7.91
CA GLU A 97 -7.57 6.00 7.16
C GLU A 97 -7.23 5.31 5.82
N VAL A 98 -7.51 5.97 4.70
CA VAL A 98 -7.40 5.36 3.37
C VAL A 98 -6.35 6.06 2.54
N TYR A 99 -5.33 5.32 2.12
CA TYR A 99 -4.20 5.85 1.35
C TYR A 99 -3.97 5.07 0.06
N VAL A 100 -3.49 5.80 -0.94
CA VAL A 100 -2.87 5.23 -2.14
C VAL A 100 -1.44 5.71 -2.10
N TRP A 101 -0.50 4.79 -1.90
CA TRP A 101 0.90 5.14 -1.70
C TRP A 101 1.79 4.57 -2.78
N THR A 102 2.81 5.34 -3.09
CA THR A 102 3.92 5.01 -3.96
C THR A 102 5.24 5.10 -3.18
N PRO A 103 6.38 4.67 -3.76
CA PRO A 103 7.68 4.88 -3.12
C PRO A 103 7.99 6.35 -2.79
N GLU A 104 7.40 7.33 -3.47
CA GLU A 104 7.62 8.75 -3.17
C GLU A 104 6.97 9.18 -1.83
N ASP A 105 6.00 8.41 -1.35
CA ASP A 105 5.22 8.69 -0.14
C ASP A 105 5.90 8.22 1.15
N TRP A 106 7.11 7.65 1.09
CA TRP A 106 7.82 7.12 2.27
C TRP A 106 7.89 8.11 3.44
N SER A 107 8.09 9.40 3.15
CA SER A 107 8.13 10.44 4.18
C SER A 107 6.79 10.60 4.94
N VAL A 108 5.66 10.36 4.25
CA VAL A 108 4.31 10.38 4.83
C VAL A 108 4.04 9.05 5.54
N ILE A 109 4.39 7.91 4.92
CA ILE A 109 4.26 6.57 5.50
C ILE A 109 4.95 6.49 6.86
N PHE A 110 6.17 7.03 6.97
CA PHE A 110 6.89 7.09 8.24
C PHE A 110 6.11 7.85 9.30
N LYS A 111 5.55 9.02 8.97
CA LYS A 111 4.75 9.80 9.92
C LYS A 111 3.49 9.03 10.34
N VAL A 112 2.76 8.47 9.38
CA VAL A 112 1.47 7.79 9.61
C VAL A 112 1.64 6.51 10.43
N LEU A 113 2.64 5.69 10.09
CA LEU A 113 2.83 4.36 10.68
C LEU A 113 3.79 4.34 11.86
N SER A 114 4.61 5.37 12.07
CA SER A 114 5.50 5.43 13.23
C SER A 114 4.74 5.24 14.54
N ARG A 115 5.38 4.56 15.49
CA ARG A 115 4.93 4.57 16.88
C ARG A 115 5.45 5.85 17.51
N VAL A 116 4.56 6.75 17.94
CA VAL A 116 4.97 7.87 18.79
C VAL A 116 5.27 7.28 20.17
N THR A 117 6.53 6.98 20.43
CA THR A 117 6.99 6.69 21.78
C THR A 117 6.92 8.00 22.57
N ARG A 118 5.86 8.16 23.37
CA ARG A 118 5.94 9.10 24.49
C ARG A 118 7.04 8.57 25.40
N ARG A 119 8.18 9.27 25.45
CA ARG A 119 9.09 9.11 26.59
C ARG A 119 8.30 9.60 27.80
N GLY A 120 8.11 8.70 28.76
CA GLY A 120 7.69 9.06 30.12
C GLY A 120 8.78 9.85 30.81
#